data_AF-A0A183KRF2-F1
#
_entry.id   AF-A0A183KRF2-F1
#
_cell.length_a   1.000
_cell.length_b   1.000
_cell.length_c   1.000
_cell.angle_alpha   90.00
_cell.angle_beta   90.00
_cell.angle_gamma   90.00
#
_symmetry.space_group_name_H-M   'P 1'
#
loop_
_entity.id
_entity.type
_entity.pdbx_description
1 polymer ?
#
loop_
_entity_poly.entity_id
_entity_poly.type
_entity_poly.pdbx_seq_one_letter_code
_entity_poly.pdbx_strand_id
1 'polypeptide(L)'
;MIQQHELGSKRHNCLNELTMQSRLMTDDENKNGKKSDWFRLNLTGPVKNFSGTLCQLTYITTLVIKNNNLERLPAELGNLVNLVNLDASCNRLHSLPSTIGDLTELRALILNDNKIVDLPSEIGRLLNLRHFNLNDNPLSAEVSSMYGDGSDSNIRRMIRYYMDYFYLYS
;
A
#
# COMPACT_ATOMS: atom_id res chain seq x y z
N MET A 1 45.30 -9.55 -21.84
CA MET A 1 44.41 -8.58 -22.50
C MET A 1 43.02 -9.18 -22.56
N ILE A 2 42.15 -8.81 -21.62
CA ILE A 2 40.76 -9.26 -21.58
C ILE A 2 39.91 -7.99 -21.67
N GLN A 3 39.20 -7.81 -22.77
CA GLN A 3 38.18 -6.77 -22.91
C GLN A 3 36.88 -7.30 -22.29
N GLN A 4 36.43 -6.64 -21.22
CA GLN A 4 35.08 -6.81 -20.70
C GLN A 4 34.15 -5.88 -21.48
N HIS A 5 33.14 -6.47 -22.12
CA HIS A 5 32.03 -5.75 -22.73
C HIS A 5 31.01 -5.44 -21.62
N GLU A 6 30.89 -4.17 -21.25
CA GLU A 6 29.88 -3.68 -20.32
C GLU A 6 28.50 -3.70 -20.98
N LEU A 7 27.60 -4.58 -20.50
CA LEU A 7 26.16 -4.43 -20.70
C LEU A 7 25.60 -3.69 -19.49
N GLY A 8 25.25 -2.42 -19.71
CA GLY A 8 24.63 -1.54 -18.73
C GLY A 8 23.28 -2.06 -18.25
N SER A 9 23.28 -2.76 -17.12
CA SER A 9 22.08 -3.03 -16.34
C SER A 9 21.70 -1.75 -15.59
N LYS A 10 20.75 -0.99 -16.15
CA LYS A 10 20.02 0.10 -15.47
C LYS A 10 19.34 -0.43 -14.21
N ARG A 11 20.09 -0.62 -13.13
CA ARG A 11 19.56 -0.73 -11.77
C ARG A 11 19.06 0.66 -11.39
N HIS A 12 17.83 0.97 -11.80
CA HIS A 12 17.10 2.08 -11.21
C HIS A 12 17.08 1.85 -9.72
N ASN A 13 17.66 2.80 -9.00
CA ASN A 13 17.91 2.73 -7.58
C ASN A 13 16.59 2.95 -6.82
N CYS A 14 15.70 1.94 -6.81
CA CYS A 14 14.40 1.94 -6.09
C CYS A 14 14.55 2.00 -4.55
N LEU A 15 15.76 2.23 -4.04
CA LEU A 15 16.07 2.52 -2.64
C LEU A 15 15.96 4.02 -2.32
N ASN A 16 15.98 4.90 -3.32
CA ASN A 16 16.02 6.33 -3.08
C ASN A 16 14.62 6.94 -2.85
N GLU A 17 13.55 6.38 -3.43
CA GLU A 17 12.19 6.89 -3.21
C GLU A 17 11.63 6.58 -1.82
N LEU A 18 11.89 5.41 -1.24
CA LEU A 18 11.37 5.06 0.09
C LEU A 18 12.15 5.66 1.25
N THR A 19 13.46 5.87 1.09
CA THR A 19 14.24 6.64 2.07
C THR A 19 13.84 8.13 2.02
N MET A 20 13.46 8.64 0.84
CA MET A 20 12.87 9.97 0.69
C MET A 20 11.40 10.03 1.13
N GLN A 21 10.59 8.98 0.95
CA GLN A 21 9.18 8.97 1.38
C GLN A 21 9.04 8.72 2.88
N SER A 22 9.98 8.00 3.51
CA SER A 22 10.11 8.01 4.98
C SER A 22 10.42 9.42 5.53
N ARG A 23 10.99 10.31 4.70
CA ARG A 23 11.20 11.73 4.99
C ARG A 23 10.02 12.61 4.55
N LEU A 24 9.27 12.27 3.50
CA LEU A 24 8.06 13.03 3.10
C LEU A 24 6.94 12.91 4.14
N MET A 25 6.96 11.88 4.99
CA MET A 25 6.00 11.73 6.09
C MET A 25 6.42 12.39 7.41
N THR A 26 7.61 13.02 7.48
CA THR A 26 8.02 13.77 8.68
C THR A 26 7.48 15.21 8.71
N ASP A 27 7.00 15.77 7.60
CA ASP A 27 6.64 17.20 7.55
C ASP A 27 5.33 17.55 8.27
N ASP A 28 4.37 16.61 8.34
CA ASP A 28 3.14 16.79 9.11
C ASP A 28 3.30 16.37 10.59
N GLU A 29 4.23 15.46 10.91
CA GLU A 29 4.48 15.00 12.28
C GLU A 29 5.43 15.95 13.05
N ASN A 30 6.38 16.61 12.36
CA ASN A 30 7.26 17.60 12.96
C ASN A 30 6.52 18.88 13.41
N LYS A 31 5.31 19.12 12.90
CA LYS A 31 4.47 20.27 13.31
C LYS A 31 3.88 20.12 14.71
N ASN A 32 3.74 18.89 15.23
CA ASN A 32 2.99 18.62 16.47
C ASN A 32 3.83 18.02 17.61
N GLY A 33 5.14 17.86 17.44
CA GLY A 33 6.06 17.49 18.53
C GLY A 33 5.86 16.10 19.15
N LYS A 34 4.88 15.31 18.70
CA LYS A 34 4.72 13.90 19.08
C LYS A 34 5.54 13.04 18.14
N LYS A 35 6.73 12.63 18.59
CA LYS A 35 7.38 11.42 18.06
C LYS A 35 6.44 10.26 18.37
N SER A 36 5.65 9.82 17.39
CA SER A 36 4.99 8.53 17.52
C SER A 36 6.07 7.46 17.52
N ASP A 37 5.98 6.51 18.44
CA ASP A 37 6.84 5.32 18.47
C ASP A 37 6.50 4.44 17.26
N TRP A 38 7.04 4.77 16.09
CA TRP A 38 6.74 4.07 14.86
C TRP A 38 7.37 2.66 14.88
N PHE A 39 6.58 1.66 15.24
CA PHE A 39 6.96 0.27 15.02
C PHE A 39 6.86 -0.06 13.53
N ARG A 40 8.01 -0.14 12.87
CA ARG A 40 8.14 -0.47 11.44
C ARG A 40 8.59 -1.90 11.25
N LEU A 41 7.86 -2.67 10.43
CA LEU A 41 8.26 -4.00 10.00
C LEU A 41 8.53 -3.99 8.49
N ASN A 42 9.73 -4.45 8.10
CA ASN A 42 10.14 -4.55 6.70
C ASN A 42 10.47 -6.01 6.35
N LEU A 43 9.75 -6.56 5.37
CA LEU A 43 9.86 -7.94 4.89
C LEU A 43 10.15 -7.99 3.38
N THR A 44 11.11 -7.19 2.90
CA THR A 44 11.52 -7.20 1.49
C THR A 44 12.31 -8.45 1.09
N GLY A 45 12.10 -8.95 -0.13
CA GLY A 45 12.72 -10.18 -0.65
C GLY A 45 11.84 -11.40 -0.39
N PRO A 46 12.06 -12.55 -1.06
CA PRO A 46 11.04 -13.59 -1.27
C PRO A 46 10.46 -14.20 0.02
N VAL A 47 9.41 -13.59 0.53
CA VAL A 47 8.51 -14.11 1.56
C VAL A 47 7.53 -15.05 0.85
N LYS A 48 7.68 -16.35 1.11
CA LYS A 48 6.78 -17.35 0.53
C LYS A 48 5.37 -17.30 1.11
N ASN A 49 5.22 -16.86 2.36
CA ASN A 49 3.93 -16.74 3.06
C ASN A 49 3.99 -15.59 4.06
N PHE A 50 3.29 -14.48 3.79
CA PHE A 50 2.99 -13.50 4.83
C PHE A 50 1.89 -14.13 5.71
N SER A 51 2.29 -14.67 6.88
CA SER A 51 1.38 -15.45 7.73
C SER A 51 0.46 -14.53 8.54
N GLY A 52 -0.77 -14.99 8.79
CA GLY A 52 -1.72 -14.29 9.67
C GLY A 52 -1.19 -14.07 11.09
N THR A 53 -0.21 -14.86 11.54
CA THR A 53 0.46 -14.66 12.84
C THR A 53 1.17 -13.32 12.94
N LEU A 54 1.76 -12.81 11.86
CA LEU A 54 2.37 -11.48 11.85
C LEU A 54 1.33 -10.38 12.06
N CYS A 55 0.08 -10.64 11.68
CA CYS A 55 -1.01 -9.70 11.84
C CYS A 55 -1.54 -9.64 13.29
N GLN A 56 -0.94 -10.40 14.23
CA GLN A 56 -1.20 -10.26 15.67
C GLN A 56 -0.36 -9.15 16.32
N LEU A 57 0.61 -8.59 15.59
CA LEU A 57 1.48 -7.50 16.05
C LEU A 57 0.76 -6.15 15.89
N THR A 58 -0.31 -5.95 16.65
CA THR A 58 -1.23 -4.81 16.51
C THR A 58 -0.60 -3.44 16.77
N TYR A 59 0.62 -3.40 17.31
CA TYR A 59 1.39 -2.17 17.53
C TYR A 59 2.13 -1.67 16.27
N ILE A 60 2.14 -2.44 15.17
CA ILE A 60 2.78 -2.02 13.92
C ILE A 60 2.04 -0.82 13.34
N THR A 61 2.79 0.22 13.01
CA THR A 61 2.28 1.45 12.37
C THR A 61 2.73 1.59 10.92
N THR A 62 3.83 0.92 10.54
CA THR A 62 4.31 0.86 9.16
C THR A 62 4.69 -0.57 8.79
N LEU A 63 4.10 -1.08 7.71
CA LEU A 63 4.40 -2.39 7.16
C LEU A 63 4.89 -2.25 5.71
N VAL A 64 6.09 -2.73 5.45
CA VAL A 64 6.70 -2.77 4.12
C VAL A 64 6.90 -4.23 3.73
N ILE A 65 6.17 -4.70 2.74
CA ILE A 65 6.22 -6.05 2.17
C ILE A 65 6.52 -6.02 0.66
N LYS A 66 7.12 -4.93 0.17
CA LYS A 66 7.44 -4.72 -1.25
C LYS A 66 8.46 -5.73 -1.80
N ASN A 67 8.53 -5.84 -3.13
CA ASN A 67 9.49 -6.70 -3.85
C ASN A 67 9.42 -8.15 -3.40
N ASN A 68 8.22 -8.70 -3.47
CA ASN A 68 7.89 -10.04 -3.06
C ASN A 68 7.14 -10.77 -4.20
N ASN A 69 6.84 -12.06 -3.99
CA ASN A 69 6.00 -12.82 -4.93
C ASN A 69 4.63 -13.13 -4.31
N LEU A 70 4.09 -12.23 -3.47
CA LEU A 70 2.81 -12.46 -2.82
C LEU A 70 1.68 -12.35 -3.86
N GLU A 71 0.84 -13.38 -3.91
CA GLU A 71 -0.34 -13.40 -4.78
C GLU A 71 -1.61 -12.87 -4.10
N ARG A 72 -1.60 -12.87 -2.76
CA ARG A 72 -2.70 -12.42 -1.90
C ARG A 72 -2.15 -11.87 -0.57
N LEU A 73 -2.94 -11.01 0.07
CA LEU A 73 -2.77 -10.65 1.48
C LEU A 73 -3.78 -11.45 2.33
N PRO A 74 -3.41 -11.89 3.54
CA PRO A 74 -4.30 -12.61 4.44
C PRO A 74 -5.40 -11.67 4.96
N ALA A 75 -6.58 -12.22 5.25
CA ALA A 75 -7.69 -11.45 5.84
C ALA A 75 -7.32 -10.89 7.22
N GLU A 76 -6.42 -11.57 7.94
CA GLU A 76 -5.90 -11.13 9.23
C GLU A 76 -5.16 -9.79 9.14
N LEU A 77 -4.78 -9.30 7.96
CA LEU A 77 -4.20 -7.96 7.78
C LEU A 77 -5.02 -6.87 8.48
N GLY A 78 -6.35 -6.98 8.46
CA GLY A 78 -7.26 -6.04 9.13
C GLY A 78 -7.10 -5.95 10.65
N ASN A 79 -6.42 -6.91 11.28
CA ASN A 79 -6.10 -6.86 12.72
C ASN A 79 -5.04 -5.80 13.05
N LEU A 80 -4.28 -5.31 12.07
CA LEU A 80 -3.29 -4.26 12.25
C LEU A 80 -3.95 -2.87 12.35
N VAL A 81 -4.88 -2.70 13.28
CA VAL A 81 -5.75 -1.50 13.39
C VAL A 81 -4.99 -0.18 13.60
N ASN A 82 -3.73 -0.23 14.06
CA ASN A 82 -2.86 0.94 14.21
C ASN A 82 -1.99 1.21 12.96
N LEU A 83 -2.18 0.45 11.87
CA LEU A 83 -1.38 0.58 10.66
C LEU A 83 -1.70 1.90 9.95
N VAL A 84 -0.70 2.77 9.88
CA VAL A 84 -0.77 4.07 9.22
C VAL A 84 -0.27 3.96 7.78
N ASN A 85 0.70 3.07 7.53
CA ASN A 85 1.35 2.95 6.23
C ASN A 85 1.53 1.49 5.82
N LEU A 86 1.06 1.17 4.62
CA LEU A 86 1.24 -0.13 3.98
C LEU A 86 1.88 0.05 2.61
N ASP A 87 3.05 -0.54 2.43
CA ASP A 87 3.69 -0.69 1.12
C ASP A 87 3.76 -2.16 0.73
N ALA A 88 2.96 -2.53 -0.26
CA ALA A 88 2.94 -3.86 -0.88
C ALA A 88 3.22 -3.79 -2.39
N SER A 89 3.95 -2.76 -2.83
CA SER A 89 4.37 -2.60 -4.23
C SER A 89 5.24 -3.74 -4.74
N CYS A 90 5.30 -3.91 -6.05
CA CYS A 90 6.14 -4.90 -6.73
C CYS A 90 5.89 -6.33 -6.19
N ASN A 91 4.64 -6.76 -6.28
CA ASN A 91 4.16 -8.08 -5.88
C ASN A 91 3.33 -8.70 -7.03
N ARG A 92 2.55 -9.74 -6.74
CA ARG A 92 1.61 -10.37 -7.70
C ARG A 92 0.18 -10.36 -7.16
N LEU A 93 -0.18 -9.37 -6.35
CA LEU A 93 -1.49 -9.29 -5.70
C LEU A 93 -2.58 -9.15 -6.76
N HIS A 94 -3.58 -10.03 -6.74
CA HIS A 94 -4.72 -9.98 -7.65
C HIS A 94 -5.90 -9.16 -7.08
N SER A 95 -5.98 -9.10 -5.76
CA SER A 95 -7.00 -8.37 -5.02
C SER A 95 -6.51 -8.02 -3.62
N LEU A 96 -7.27 -7.17 -2.93
CA LEU A 96 -7.13 -6.91 -1.50
C LEU A 96 -8.20 -7.70 -0.72
N PRO A 97 -7.92 -8.16 0.50
CA PRO A 97 -8.94 -8.71 1.37
C PRO A 97 -9.95 -7.62 1.76
N SER A 98 -11.21 -7.98 1.98
CA SER A 98 -12.26 -7.06 2.45
C SER A 98 -11.90 -6.38 3.78
N THR A 99 -11.17 -7.09 4.64
CA THR A 99 -10.66 -6.57 5.92
C THR A 99 -9.65 -5.43 5.77
N ILE A 100 -9.23 -5.06 4.55
CA ILE A 100 -8.48 -3.82 4.33
C ILE A 100 -9.24 -2.60 4.88
N GLY A 101 -10.57 -2.61 4.83
CA GLY A 101 -11.40 -1.53 5.37
C GLY A 101 -11.38 -1.41 6.91
N ASP A 102 -10.81 -2.38 7.62
CA ASP A 102 -10.63 -2.32 9.07
C ASP A 102 -9.41 -1.49 9.49
N LEU A 103 -8.52 -1.16 8.54
CA LEU A 103 -7.33 -0.33 8.77
C LEU A 103 -7.68 1.17 8.79
N THR A 104 -8.55 1.58 9.70
CA THR A 104 -9.14 2.93 9.72
C THR A 104 -8.12 4.06 9.92
N GLU A 105 -6.93 3.75 10.47
CA GLU A 105 -5.82 4.70 10.63
C GLU A 105 -4.92 4.82 9.38
N LEU A 106 -5.17 4.04 8.34
CA LEU A 106 -4.31 3.99 7.16
C LEU A 106 -4.34 5.31 6.39
N ARG A 107 -3.15 5.90 6.22
CA ARG A 107 -2.93 7.16 5.49
C ARG A 107 -2.22 6.97 4.17
N ALA A 108 -1.39 5.93 4.07
CA ALA A 108 -0.71 5.58 2.83
C ALA A 108 -0.89 4.09 2.49
N LEU A 109 -1.35 3.83 1.27
CA LEU A 109 -1.49 2.50 0.69
C LEU A 109 -0.78 2.48 -0.68
N ILE A 110 0.33 1.76 -0.76
CA ILE A 110 1.17 1.70 -1.97
C ILE A 110 1.09 0.28 -2.55
N LEU A 111 0.48 0.16 -3.74
CA LEU A 111 0.17 -1.12 -4.39
C LEU A 111 0.63 -1.16 -5.86
N ASN A 112 1.45 -0.21 -6.29
CA ASN A 112 1.91 -0.18 -7.68
C ASN A 112 2.72 -1.43 -8.05
N ASP A 113 2.73 -1.76 -9.34
CA ASP A 113 3.36 -2.97 -9.89
C ASP A 113 2.84 -4.26 -9.22
N ASN A 114 1.54 -4.51 -9.43
CA ASN A 114 0.84 -5.72 -8.97
C ASN A 114 -0.03 -6.28 -10.11
N LYS A 115 -1.06 -7.08 -9.79
CA LYS A 115 -2.01 -7.68 -10.72
C LYS A 115 -3.46 -7.37 -10.32
N ILE A 116 -3.68 -6.25 -9.62
CA ILE A 116 -4.98 -5.85 -9.10
C ILE A 116 -5.86 -5.43 -10.27
N VAL A 117 -7.03 -6.05 -10.37
CA VAL A 117 -8.06 -5.68 -11.36
C VAL A 117 -9.12 -4.81 -10.71
N ASP A 118 -9.59 -5.19 -9.52
CA ASP A 118 -10.63 -4.49 -8.77
C ASP A 118 -10.26 -4.28 -7.30
N LEU A 119 -10.99 -3.37 -6.65
CA LEU A 119 -10.88 -3.07 -5.23
C LEU A 119 -12.11 -3.57 -4.47
N PRO A 120 -11.95 -4.08 -3.23
CA PRO A 120 -13.08 -4.39 -2.36
C PRO A 120 -13.86 -3.11 -1.99
N SER A 121 -15.18 -3.19 -1.84
CA SER A 121 -16.00 -2.02 -1.48
C SER A 121 -15.64 -1.45 -0.11
N GLU A 122 -15.10 -2.28 0.77
CA GLU A 122 -14.59 -1.91 2.09
C GLU A 122 -13.46 -0.88 2.04
N ILE A 123 -12.80 -0.68 0.88
CA ILE A 123 -11.82 0.42 0.71
C ILE A 123 -12.45 1.79 1.01
N GLY A 124 -13.77 1.92 0.84
CA GLY A 124 -14.53 3.13 1.20
C GLY A 124 -14.48 3.49 2.68
N ARG A 125 -14.11 2.55 3.57
CA ARG A 125 -13.94 2.78 5.01
C ARG A 125 -12.61 3.45 5.36
N LEU A 126 -11.67 3.56 4.43
CA LEU A 126 -10.36 4.18 4.63
C LEU A 126 -10.42 5.71 4.54
N LEU A 127 -11.18 6.33 5.44
CA LEU A 127 -11.46 7.77 5.42
C LEU A 127 -10.21 8.66 5.64
N ASN A 128 -9.16 8.09 6.25
CA ASN A 128 -7.90 8.77 6.52
C ASN A 128 -6.87 8.63 5.38
N LEU A 129 -7.19 7.92 4.29
CA LEU A 129 -6.26 7.67 3.20
C LEU A 129 -5.94 8.97 2.44
N ARG A 130 -4.66 9.32 2.39
CA ARG A 130 -4.14 10.51 1.70
C ARG A 130 -3.27 10.17 0.51
N HIS A 131 -2.57 9.05 0.58
CA HIS A 131 -1.69 8.58 -0.46
C HIS A 131 -2.14 7.19 -0.89
N PHE A 132 -2.56 7.06 -2.14
CA PHE A 132 -2.98 5.79 -2.70
C PHE A 132 -2.35 5.61 -4.08
N ASN A 133 -1.47 4.62 -4.22
CA ASN A 133 -0.81 4.32 -5.49
C ASN A 133 -1.27 2.97 -6.05
N LEU A 134 -1.95 3.00 -7.19
CA LEU A 134 -2.41 1.82 -7.93
C LEU A 134 -1.76 1.70 -9.32
N ASN A 135 -0.79 2.56 -9.65
CA ASN A 135 -0.14 2.55 -10.96
C ASN A 135 0.44 1.18 -11.32
N ASP A 136 0.58 0.88 -12.61
CA ASP A 136 1.13 -0.40 -13.07
C ASP A 136 0.34 -1.63 -12.57
N ASN A 137 -0.97 -1.49 -12.42
CA ASN A 137 -1.91 -2.59 -12.25
C ASN A 137 -2.84 -2.71 -13.45
N PRO A 138 -3.32 -3.92 -13.79
CA PRO A 138 -4.32 -4.14 -14.84
C PRO A 138 -5.74 -3.78 -14.36
N LEU A 139 -5.92 -2.55 -13.85
CA LEU A 139 -7.18 -2.07 -13.28
C LEU A 139 -8.32 -2.19 -14.31
N SER A 140 -9.51 -2.56 -13.83
CA SER A 140 -10.72 -2.50 -14.65
C SER A 140 -10.98 -1.07 -15.12
N ALA A 141 -11.73 -0.91 -16.21
CA ALA A 141 -12.06 0.41 -16.74
C ALA A 141 -12.82 1.28 -15.72
N GLU A 142 -13.65 0.65 -14.88
CA GLU A 142 -14.36 1.31 -13.78
C GLU A 142 -13.38 1.87 -12.74
N VAL A 143 -12.49 1.02 -12.21
CA VAL A 143 -11.51 1.44 -11.19
C VAL A 143 -10.55 2.48 -11.76
N SER A 144 -10.06 2.29 -12.99
CA SER A 144 -9.17 3.24 -13.65
C SER A 144 -9.82 4.61 -13.83
N SER A 145 -11.09 4.67 -14.22
CA SER A 145 -11.85 5.92 -14.36
C SER A 145 -12.01 6.66 -13.02
N MET A 146 -12.27 5.93 -11.93
CA MET A 146 -12.38 6.52 -10.59
C MET A 146 -11.03 6.97 -10.02
N TYR A 147 -9.99 6.17 -10.22
CA TYR A 147 -8.65 6.45 -9.71
C TYR A 147 -8.00 7.63 -10.45
N GLY A 148 -8.24 7.75 -11.76
CA GLY A 148 -7.73 8.85 -12.58
C GLY A 148 -6.21 8.93 -12.54
N ASP A 149 -5.69 10.11 -12.18
CA ASP A 149 -4.25 10.40 -12.06
C ASP A 149 -3.66 10.12 -10.66
N GLY A 150 -4.46 9.60 -9.72
CA GLY A 150 -4.03 9.40 -8.34
C GLY A 150 -3.88 10.67 -7.51
N SER A 151 -4.43 11.81 -7.97
CA SER A 151 -4.50 13.06 -7.18
C SER A 151 -5.37 12.89 -5.92
N ASP A 152 -5.12 13.69 -4.87
CA ASP A 152 -5.92 13.68 -3.63
C ASP A 152 -7.43 13.86 -3.94
N SER A 153 -7.79 14.70 -4.90
CA SER A 153 -9.18 14.88 -5.34
C SER A 153 -9.81 13.60 -5.90
N ASN A 154 -9.07 12.86 -6.73
CA ASN A 154 -9.56 11.61 -7.31
C ASN A 154 -9.62 10.51 -6.25
N ILE A 155 -8.60 10.41 -5.39
CA ILE A 155 -8.60 9.49 -4.24
C ILE A 155 -9.82 9.74 -3.35
N ARG A 156 -10.09 10.99 -2.95
CA ARG A 156 -11.26 11.32 -2.12
C ARG A 156 -12.59 11.06 -2.81
N ARG A 157 -12.67 11.24 -4.13
CA ARG A 157 -13.87 10.91 -4.89
C ARG A 157 -14.11 9.39 -4.92
N MET A 158 -13.05 8.62 -5.18
CA MET A 158 -13.11 7.16 -5.21
C MET A 158 -13.47 6.57 -3.85
N ILE A 159 -12.85 7.04 -2.76
CA ILE A 159 -13.19 6.59 -1.40
C ILE A 159 -14.67 6.87 -1.08
N ARG A 160 -15.20 8.04 -1.44
CA ARG A 160 -16.63 8.35 -1.26
C ARG A 160 -17.54 7.43 -2.07
N TYR A 161 -17.19 7.18 -3.34
CA TYR A 161 -17.94 6.24 -4.18
C TYR A 161 -18.04 4.86 -3.52
N TYR A 162 -16.91 4.31 -3.07
CA TYR A 162 -16.88 3.00 -2.41
C TYR A 162 -17.58 3.01 -1.06
N MET A 163 -17.54 4.13 -0.32
CA MET A 163 -18.27 4.30 0.93
C MET A 163 -19.77 4.21 0.68
N ASP A 164 -20.30 4.97 -0.28
CA ASP A 164 -21.72 4.96 -0.63
C ASP A 164 -22.15 3.58 -1.15
N TYR A 165 -21.33 2.96 -2.01
CA TYR A 165 -21.58 1.62 -2.51
C TYR A 165 -21.62 0.57 -1.39
N PHE A 166 -20.69 0.63 -0.44
CA PHE A 166 -20.68 -0.27 0.71
C PHE A 166 -22.00 -0.16 1.49
N TYR A 167 -22.39 1.05 1.92
CA TYR A 167 -23.60 1.23 2.74
C TYR A 167 -24.93 0.92 2.02
N LEU A 168 -24.96 1.00 0.68
CA LEU A 168 -26.17 0.69 -0.09
C LEU A 168 -26.34 -0.81 -0.37
N TYR A 169 -25.25 -1.59 -0.35
CA TYR A 169 -25.25 -2.97 -0.84
C TYR A 169 -24.68 -4.00 0.15
N SER A 170 -24.36 -3.61 1.40
CA SER A 170 -23.95 -4.49 2.51
C SER A 170 -25.08 -4.73 3.50
#